data_AF-A0A2V7JPD1-F1
#
_entry.id   AF-A0A2V7JPD1-F1
#
_cell.length_a   1.000
_cell.length_b   1.000
_cell.length_c   1.000
_cell.angle_alpha   90.00
_cell.angle_beta   90.00
_cell.angle_gamma   90.00
#
_symmetry.space_group_name_H-M   'P 1'
#
loop_
_entity.id
_entity.type
_entity.pdbx_description
1 polymer ?
#
loop_
_entity_poly.entity_id
_entity_poly.type
_entity_poly.pdbx_seq_one_letter_code
_entity_poly.pdbx_strand_id
1 'polypeptide(L)'
;MAAQTGLPFTTTATRWALANWVSDLPGFSPPPGLFYRSWSFRQVYPSLFGVAFPLTPPVDGGTQVNVVGTLHAGSGFYVDIVQAPRALPFALDLMGVPGLVTASVVPRLDVIRIH
;
A
#
# COMPACT_ATOMS: atom_id res chain seq x y z
N MET A 1 -0.71 16.68 12.26
CA MET A 1 -0.13 15.34 11.99
C MET A 1 1.15 15.07 12.78
N ALA A 2 2.27 15.78 12.56
CA ALA A 2 3.49 15.54 13.36
C ALA A 2 3.29 15.73 14.88
N ALA A 3 2.47 16.72 15.28
CA ALA A 3 2.12 16.95 16.68
C ALA A 3 1.28 15.83 17.34
N GLN A 4 0.66 14.94 16.56
CA GLN A 4 -0.21 13.86 17.06
C GLN A 4 0.46 12.49 16.97
N THR A 5 1.29 12.27 15.94
CA THR A 5 1.99 10.98 15.73
C THR A 5 3.44 11.01 16.17
N GLY A 6 4.02 12.19 16.41
CA GLY A 6 5.45 12.37 16.65
C GLY A 6 6.33 12.10 15.40
N LEU A 7 5.73 11.89 14.23
CA LEU A 7 6.41 11.46 13.01
C LEU A 7 6.19 12.44 11.85
N PRO A 8 7.14 12.54 10.91
CA PRO A 8 6.93 13.26 9.66
C PRO A 8 5.70 12.76 8.91
N PHE A 9 5.07 13.66 8.14
CA PHE A 9 3.90 13.32 7.33
C PHE A 9 4.20 12.18 6.37
N THR A 10 5.35 12.20 5.70
CA THR A 10 5.76 11.14 4.76
C THR A 10 5.77 9.77 5.43
N THR A 11 6.41 9.64 6.60
CA THR A 11 6.44 8.38 7.36
C THR A 11 5.04 7.94 7.79
N THR A 12 4.22 8.88 8.26
CA THR A 12 2.85 8.58 8.69
C THR A 12 2.00 8.08 7.52
N ALA A 13 2.10 8.75 6.36
CA ALA A 13 1.36 8.41 5.15
C ALA A 13 1.78 7.05 4.58
N THR A 14 3.09 6.78 4.46
CA THR A 14 3.62 5.47 4.03
C THR A 14 3.10 4.35 4.92
N ARG A 15 3.18 4.53 6.25
CA ARG A 15 2.73 3.51 7.20
C ARG A 15 1.24 3.26 7.12
N TRP A 16 0.45 4.34 7.03
CA TRP A 16 -0.99 4.24 6.87
C TRP A 16 -1.37 3.52 5.57
N ALA A 17 -0.73 3.87 4.44
CA ALA A 17 -0.95 3.22 3.16
C ALA A 17 -0.69 1.71 3.25
N LEU A 18 0.50 1.29 3.72
CA LEU A 18 0.83 -0.13 3.85
C LEU A 18 -0.11 -0.85 4.81
N ALA A 19 -0.42 -0.27 5.98
CA ALA A 19 -1.25 -0.88 7.01
C ALA A 19 -2.69 -1.19 6.55
N ASN A 20 -3.24 -0.44 5.58
CA ASN A 20 -4.59 -0.70 5.04
C ASN A 20 -4.73 -2.12 4.47
N TRP A 21 -3.64 -2.71 3.95
CA TRP A 21 -3.64 -4.07 3.43
C TRP A 21 -2.93 -5.05 4.36
N VAL A 22 -1.73 -4.72 4.87
CA VAL A 22 -0.86 -5.71 5.52
C VAL A 22 -1.05 -5.84 7.04
N SER A 23 -1.89 -5.02 7.66
CA SER A 23 -2.01 -4.97 9.13
C SER A 23 -2.50 -6.27 9.78
N ASP A 24 -3.18 -7.12 9.03
CA ASP A 24 -3.74 -8.40 9.50
C ASP A 24 -3.70 -9.49 8.41
N LEU A 25 -2.74 -9.38 7.49
CA LEU A 25 -2.58 -10.31 6.38
C LEU A 25 -2.16 -11.71 6.91
N PRO A 26 -2.89 -12.80 6.57
CA PRO A 26 -2.55 -14.14 7.03
C PRO A 26 -1.12 -14.54 6.61
N GLY A 27 -0.36 -15.14 7.53
CA GLY A 27 1.01 -15.58 7.29
C GLY A 27 2.06 -14.47 7.38
N PHE A 28 1.67 -13.20 7.45
CA PHE A 28 2.58 -12.07 7.54
C PHE A 28 2.58 -11.48 8.95
N SER A 29 3.77 -11.20 9.50
CA SER A 29 3.93 -10.49 10.77
C SER A 29 4.28 -9.02 10.49
N PRO A 30 3.31 -8.08 10.55
CA PRO A 30 3.54 -6.69 10.21
C PRO A 30 4.54 -6.03 11.18
N PRO A 31 5.54 -5.29 10.67
CA PRO A 31 6.45 -4.51 11.49
C PRO A 31 5.74 -3.48 12.40
N PRO A 32 6.39 -3.04 13.49
CA PRO A 32 5.87 -1.97 14.34
C PRO A 32 5.44 -0.72 13.55
N GLY A 33 4.20 -0.30 13.78
CA GLY A 33 3.61 0.85 13.10
C GLY A 33 2.85 0.52 11.82
N LEU A 34 2.79 -0.76 11.42
CA LEU A 34 1.95 -1.24 10.31
C LEU A 34 0.76 -2.09 10.77
N PHE A 35 0.47 -2.12 12.06
CA PHE A 35 -0.67 -2.82 12.63
C PHE A 35 -1.38 -1.97 13.69
N TYR A 36 -2.66 -2.27 13.87
CA TYR A 36 -3.49 -1.72 14.94
C TYR A 36 -3.32 -2.56 16.20
N ARG A 37 -3.12 -1.92 17.36
CA ARG A 37 -2.79 -2.63 18.61
C ARG A 37 -3.95 -3.38 19.25
N SER A 38 -5.18 -2.92 19.02
CA SER A 38 -6.36 -3.37 19.77
C SER A 38 -7.51 -3.87 18.89
N TRP A 39 -7.38 -3.78 17.57
CA TRP A 39 -8.42 -4.16 16.61
C TRP A 39 -7.82 -4.43 15.24
N SER A 40 -8.58 -5.01 14.30
CA SER A 40 -8.22 -5.05 12.87
C SER A 40 -9.33 -4.39 12.08
N PHE A 41 -8.98 -3.46 11.18
CA PHE A 41 -9.97 -2.78 10.34
C PHE A 41 -10.66 -3.75 9.38
N ARG A 42 -9.90 -4.61 8.71
CA ARG A 42 -10.45 -5.62 7.80
C ARG A 42 -11.39 -6.58 8.52
N GLN A 43 -11.08 -6.98 9.76
CA GLN A 43 -11.94 -7.89 10.52
C GLN A 43 -13.25 -7.23 10.97
N VAL A 44 -13.24 -5.95 11.34
CA VAL A 44 -14.47 -5.24 11.74
C VAL A 44 -15.25 -4.68 10.55
N TYR A 45 -14.65 -4.58 9.36
CA TYR A 45 -15.30 -4.00 8.19
C TYR A 45 -16.66 -4.64 7.86
N PRO A 46 -16.81 -5.99 7.85
CA PRO A 46 -18.10 -6.60 7.54
C PRO A 46 -19.19 -6.29 8.55
N SER A 47 -18.87 -6.15 9.84
CA SER A 47 -19.87 -5.80 10.85
C SER A 47 -20.29 -4.33 10.79
N LEU A 48 -19.39 -3.44 10.36
CA LEU A 48 -19.67 -2.02 10.21
C LEU A 48 -20.44 -1.68 8.92
N PHE A 49 -20.17 -2.38 7.82
CA PHE A 49 -20.66 -2.02 6.49
C PHE A 49 -21.52 -3.10 5.80
N GLY A 50 -21.64 -4.29 6.39
CA GLY A 50 -22.44 -5.39 5.82
C GLY A 50 -21.85 -6.02 4.56
N VAL A 51 -20.61 -5.70 4.19
CA VAL A 51 -19.91 -6.22 3.01
C VAL A 51 -18.48 -6.60 3.35
N ALA A 52 -17.87 -7.49 2.56
CA ALA A 52 -16.47 -7.84 2.73
C ALA A 52 -15.55 -6.62 2.59
N PHE A 53 -14.39 -6.66 3.25
CA PHE A 53 -13.37 -5.64 3.09
C PHE A 53 -12.96 -5.52 1.60
N PRO A 54 -13.06 -4.34 0.98
CA PRO A 54 -13.05 -4.21 -0.48
C PRO A 54 -11.65 -4.19 -1.08
N LEU A 55 -10.62 -3.91 -0.28
CA LEU A 55 -9.26 -3.84 -0.77
C LEU A 55 -8.69 -5.25 -0.84
N THR A 56 -8.61 -5.79 -2.06
CA THR A 56 -7.85 -6.99 -2.45
C THR A 56 -6.95 -6.60 -3.61
N PRO A 57 -5.62 -6.48 -3.43
CA PRO A 57 -4.72 -6.10 -4.49
C PRO A 57 -4.76 -7.11 -5.64
N PRO A 58 -4.75 -6.67 -6.91
CA PRO A 58 -4.41 -7.54 -8.01
C PRO A 58 -3.03 -8.17 -7.78
N VAL A 59 -2.92 -9.44 -8.13
CA VAL A 59 -1.67 -10.19 -8.09
C VAL A 59 -1.01 -10.10 -9.45
N ASP A 60 0.24 -9.66 -9.49
CA ASP A 60 1.09 -9.70 -10.67
C ASP A 60 2.34 -10.53 -10.36
N GLY A 61 2.98 -11.08 -11.39
CA GLY A 61 4.13 -11.97 -11.24
C GLY A 61 5.22 -11.70 -12.26
N GLY A 62 6.45 -12.14 -11.94
CA GLY A 62 7.56 -12.12 -12.88
C GLY A 62 8.54 -10.96 -12.67
N THR A 63 9.25 -10.57 -13.74
CA THR A 63 10.36 -9.60 -13.69
C THR A 63 9.97 -8.18 -14.06
N GLN A 64 8.69 -7.93 -14.36
CA GLN A 64 8.15 -6.61 -14.69
C GLN A 64 6.67 -6.57 -14.35
N VAL A 65 6.25 -5.53 -13.61
CA VAL A 65 4.85 -5.24 -13.29
C VAL A 65 4.48 -3.95 -14.02
N ASN A 66 3.45 -3.99 -14.86
CA ASN A 66 3.01 -2.83 -15.64
C ASN A 66 1.59 -2.41 -15.25
N VAL A 67 1.51 -1.36 -14.45
CA VAL A 67 0.24 -0.73 -14.05
C VAL A 67 0.12 0.62 -14.71
N VAL A 68 -0.90 0.79 -15.52
CA VAL A 68 -1.22 2.07 -16.17
C VAL A 68 -2.61 2.51 -15.73
N GLY A 69 -2.72 3.77 -15.30
CA GLY A 69 -4.00 4.33 -14.88
C GLY A 69 -3.89 5.77 -14.43
N THR A 70 -5.02 6.32 -13.98
CA THR A 70 -5.10 7.66 -13.39
C THR A 70 -5.14 7.54 -11.88
N LEU A 71 -4.13 8.11 -11.21
CA LEU A 71 -4.12 8.22 -9.76
C LEU A 71 -4.71 9.58 -9.35
N HIS A 72 -5.91 9.57 -8.78
CA HIS A 72 -6.57 10.77 -8.26
C HIS A 72 -5.91 11.25 -6.96
N ALA A 73 -5.95 12.55 -6.69
CA ALA A 73 -5.47 13.09 -5.41
C ALA A 73 -6.22 12.44 -4.24
N GLY A 74 -5.48 12.01 -3.21
CA GLY A 74 -6.06 11.30 -2.06
C GLY A 74 -6.42 9.83 -2.30
N SER A 75 -6.14 9.29 -3.50
CA SER A 75 -6.30 7.87 -3.81
C SER A 75 -4.97 7.12 -3.78
N GLY A 76 -5.04 5.79 -3.92
CA GLY A 76 -3.90 4.88 -3.94
C GLY A 76 -4.21 3.64 -4.78
N PHE A 77 -3.18 2.98 -5.30
CA PHE A 77 -3.29 1.68 -5.96
C PHE A 77 -2.37 0.69 -5.25
N TYR A 78 -2.81 -0.55 -5.13
CA TYR A 78 -2.07 -1.62 -4.46
C TYR A 78 -1.84 -2.75 -5.46
N VAL A 79 -0.66 -3.35 -5.44
CA VAL A 79 -0.34 -4.56 -6.21
C VAL A 79 0.40 -5.51 -5.29
N ASP A 80 0.03 -6.78 -5.35
CA ASP A 80 0.82 -7.86 -4.77
C ASP A 80 1.73 -8.45 -5.86
N ILE A 81 3.04 -8.43 -5.64
CA ILE A 81 4.03 -8.85 -6.64
C ILE A 81 4.67 -10.15 -6.19
N VAL A 82 4.36 -11.24 -6.90
CA VAL A 82 4.86 -12.57 -6.58
C VAL A 82 6.21 -12.81 -7.27
N GLN A 83 7.24 -12.93 -6.46
CA GLN A 83 8.58 -13.32 -6.89
C GLN A 83 8.84 -14.78 -6.52
N ALA A 84 9.06 -15.64 -7.53
CA ALA A 84 9.36 -17.05 -7.30
C ALA A 84 10.67 -17.21 -6.48
N PRO A 85 10.81 -18.31 -5.73
CA PRO A 85 12.05 -18.59 -5.00
C PRO A 85 13.26 -18.52 -5.93
N ARG A 86 14.28 -17.75 -5.54
CA ARG A 86 15.52 -17.54 -6.31
C ARG A 86 15.35 -16.82 -7.66
N ALA A 87 14.19 -16.24 -7.95
CA ALA A 87 14.01 -15.43 -9.14
C ALA A 87 14.91 -14.19 -9.11
N LEU A 88 15.27 -13.71 -10.30
CA LEU A 88 16.06 -12.50 -10.46
C LEU A 88 15.32 -11.27 -9.88
N PRO A 89 16.05 -10.24 -9.40
CA PRO A 89 15.44 -8.97 -9.02
C PRO A 89 14.72 -8.31 -10.20
N PHE A 90 13.74 -7.48 -9.90
CA PHE A 90 13.07 -6.62 -10.87
C PHE A 90 13.15 -5.15 -10.43
N ALA A 91 13.00 -4.26 -11.41
CA ALA A 91 12.90 -2.83 -11.17
C ALA A 91 11.43 -2.40 -11.13
N LEU A 92 11.13 -1.44 -10.25
CA LEU A 92 9.85 -0.74 -10.20
C LEU A 92 10.07 0.69 -10.71
N ASP A 93 9.24 1.10 -11.65
CA ASP A 93 9.24 2.46 -12.18
C ASP A 93 7.86 3.09 -11.99
N LEU A 94 7.84 4.31 -11.47
CA LEU A 94 6.62 5.09 -11.27
C LEU A 94 6.70 6.33 -12.16
N MET A 95 6.06 6.25 -13.31
CA MET A 95 6.02 7.32 -14.28
C MET A 95 4.65 8.03 -14.26
N GLY A 96 4.66 9.36 -14.39
CA GLY A 96 3.48 10.17 -14.59
C GLY A 96 3.42 10.74 -16.01
N VAL A 97 2.25 11.16 -16.47
CA VAL A 97 2.12 11.91 -17.72
C VAL A 97 2.56 13.37 -17.48
N PRO A 98 3.56 13.89 -18.20
CA PRO A 98 3.97 15.29 -18.08
C PRO A 98 2.81 16.26 -18.35
N GLY A 99 2.64 17.27 -17.51
CA GLY A 99 1.70 18.39 -17.74
C GLY A 99 0.32 18.30 -17.06
N LEU A 100 -0.02 17.19 -16.40
CA LEU A 100 -1.28 17.04 -15.63
C LEU A 100 -1.11 17.12 -14.10
N VAL A 101 0.12 17.11 -13.61
CA VAL A 101 0.43 17.12 -12.17
C VAL A 101 0.64 18.57 -11.76
N THR A 102 -0.32 19.18 -11.07
CA THR A 102 -0.05 20.41 -10.33
C THR A 102 1.10 20.14 -9.35
N ALA A 103 2.08 21.03 -9.24
CA ALA A 103 3.27 20.86 -8.40
C ALA A 103 2.99 20.54 -6.91
N SER A 104 1.74 20.60 -6.48
CA SER A 104 1.24 20.22 -5.15
C SER A 104 1.04 18.71 -4.94
N VAL A 105 0.96 17.88 -5.98
CA VAL A 105 0.74 16.42 -5.85
C VAL A 105 2.06 15.69 -6.07
N VAL A 106 2.63 15.15 -4.98
CA VAL A 106 3.85 14.34 -5.03
C VAL A 106 3.45 12.86 -5.08
N PRO A 107 3.63 12.16 -6.22
CA PRO A 107 3.38 10.72 -6.27
C PRO A 107 4.34 9.99 -5.32
N ARG A 108 3.88 8.89 -4.72
CA ARG A 108 4.66 8.10 -3.76
C ARG A 108 4.57 6.62 -4.11
N LEU A 109 5.70 5.94 -3.99
CA LEU A 109 5.81 4.50 -4.09
C LEU A 109 6.28 3.95 -2.74
N ASP A 110 5.42 3.18 -2.09
CA ASP A 110 5.70 2.52 -0.82
C ASP A 110 5.77 1.01 -1.06
N VAL A 111 6.85 0.36 -0.60
CA VAL A 111 7.09 -1.07 -0.85
C VAL A 111 7.35 -1.78 0.47
N ILE A 112 6.73 -2.96 0.64
CA ILE A 112 7.03 -3.88 1.74
C ILE A 112 7.20 -5.29 1.19
N ARG A 113 8.14 -6.03 1.76
CA ARG A 113 8.34 -7.44 1.46
C ARG A 113 7.48 -8.29 2.38
N ILE A 114 6.74 -9.21 1.78
CA ILE A 114 5.91 -10.23 2.45
C ILE A 114 6.62 -11.58 2.23
N HIS A 115 6.66 -12.42 3.26
CA HIS A 115 7.41 -13.69 3.29
C HIS A 115 6.49 -14.86 3.61
#